data_AF-M6UL75-F1
#
_entry.id   AF-M6UL75-F1
#
_cell.length_a   1.000
_cell.length_b   1.000
_cell.length_c   1.000
_cell.angle_alpha   90.00
_cell.angle_beta   90.00
_cell.angle_gamma   90.00
#
_symmetry.space_group_name_H-M   'P 1'
#
loop_
_entity.id
_entity.type
_entity.pdbx_description
1 polymer ?
#
loop_
_entity_poly.entity_id
_entity_poly.type
_entity_poly.pdbx_seq_one_letter_code
_entity_poly.pdbx_strand_id
1 'polypeptide(L)'
;MKKTIYMFTIFSIVLSVSAQPERKIETTVHDFMEDYAKPAVKAAKKGKPEYIEKILTEIPNFALHEQKEKWIEISREALKTKDYEQSCKSCHKEFKKEYKKTYRKRPIQVSQELVTYLKALKK
;
A
#
# COMPACT_ATOMS: atom_id res chain seq x y z
N MET A 1 -4.78 -4.34 -72.14
CA MET A 1 -3.97 -3.96 -70.96
C MET A 1 -4.92 -3.42 -69.89
N LYS A 2 -5.12 -4.12 -68.77
CA LYS A 2 -5.98 -3.66 -67.66
C LYS A 2 -5.12 -3.58 -66.40
N LYS A 3 -4.94 -2.36 -65.88
CA LYS A 3 -4.14 -2.07 -64.68
C LYS A 3 -5.03 -2.28 -63.45
N THR A 4 -4.66 -3.23 -62.59
CA THR A 4 -5.31 -3.46 -61.30
C THR A 4 -4.65 -2.56 -60.26
N ILE A 5 -5.41 -1.62 -59.69
CA ILE A 5 -4.98 -0.73 -58.62
C ILE A 5 -5.32 -1.43 -57.29
N TYR A 6 -4.30 -1.74 -56.49
CA TYR A 6 -4.47 -2.24 -55.12
C TYR A 6 -4.51 -1.04 -54.15
N MET A 7 -5.66 -0.83 -53.53
CA MET A 7 -5.89 0.17 -52.48
C MET A 7 -5.56 -0.48 -51.13
N PHE A 8 -4.41 -0.12 -50.55
CA PHE A 8 -4.00 -0.57 -49.22
C PHE A 8 -4.68 0.30 -48.15
N THR A 9 -5.71 -0.23 -47.50
CA THR A 9 -6.33 0.37 -46.31
C THR A 9 -5.47 0.08 -45.08
N ILE A 10 -4.89 1.13 -44.51
CA ILE A 10 -4.11 1.08 -43.27
C ILE A 10 -5.11 1.01 -42.10
N PHE A 11 -5.15 -0.13 -41.42
CA PHE A 11 -5.99 -0.33 -40.24
C PHE A 11 -5.23 0.16 -39.00
N SER A 12 -5.55 1.36 -38.53
CA SER A 12 -5.02 1.90 -37.28
C SER A 12 -5.65 1.18 -36.09
N ILE A 13 -4.90 0.24 -35.50
CA ILE A 13 -5.28 -0.41 -34.24
C ILE A 13 -5.10 0.59 -33.11
N VAL A 14 -6.20 1.16 -32.65
CA VAL A 14 -6.28 1.92 -31.39
C VAL A 14 -6.18 0.93 -30.23
N LEU A 15 -5.03 0.90 -29.56
CA LEU A 15 -4.83 0.22 -28.28
C LEU A 15 -5.61 0.97 -27.19
N SER A 16 -6.85 0.53 -26.93
CA SER A 16 -7.57 0.93 -25.73
C SER A 16 -6.92 0.28 -24.51
N VAL A 17 -6.08 1.04 -23.78
CA VAL A 17 -5.67 0.69 -22.40
C VAL A 17 -6.93 0.71 -21.54
N SER A 18 -7.50 -0.47 -21.31
CA SER A 18 -8.56 -0.66 -20.32
C SER A 18 -7.94 -0.46 -18.95
N ALA A 19 -8.19 0.71 -18.34
CA ALA A 19 -7.97 0.91 -16.92
C ALA A 19 -8.94 -0.03 -16.17
N GLN A 20 -8.45 -1.22 -15.81
CA GLN A 20 -9.18 -2.15 -14.97
C GLN A 20 -9.54 -1.44 -13.66
N PRO A 21 -10.79 -1.56 -13.16
CA PRO A 21 -11.14 -0.99 -11.87
C PRO A 21 -10.18 -1.53 -10.80
N GLU A 22 -9.46 -0.62 -10.16
CA GLU A 22 -8.50 -0.94 -9.10
C GLU A 22 -9.25 -1.76 -8.04
N ARG A 23 -8.98 -3.07 -7.99
CA ARG A 23 -9.60 -3.93 -6.99
C ARG A 23 -9.06 -3.48 -5.63
N LYS A 24 -9.94 -3.01 -4.76
CA LYS A 24 -9.59 -2.60 -3.40
C LYS A 24 -10.05 -3.70 -2.45
N ILE A 25 -9.13 -4.19 -1.63
CA ILE A 25 -9.44 -5.17 -0.59
C ILE A 25 -9.92 -4.41 0.64
N GLU A 26 -11.04 -4.84 1.18
CA GLU A 26 -11.56 -4.34 2.45
C GLU A 26 -10.93 -5.09 3.62
N THR A 27 -10.33 -4.35 4.56
CA THR A 27 -9.77 -4.86 5.81
C THR A 27 -9.86 -3.78 6.89
N THR A 28 -9.51 -4.06 8.13
CA THR A 28 -9.36 -3.00 9.15
C THR A 28 -7.91 -2.52 9.22
N VAL A 29 -7.67 -1.31 9.73
CA VAL A 29 -6.31 -0.82 10.01
C VAL A 29 -5.60 -1.78 10.95
N HIS A 30 -6.30 -2.26 11.98
CA HIS A 30 -5.75 -3.21 12.94
C HIS A 30 -5.27 -4.51 12.26
N ASP A 31 -6.13 -5.13 11.46
CA ASP A 31 -5.82 -6.41 10.85
C ASP A 31 -4.71 -6.23 9.81
N PHE A 32 -4.72 -5.13 9.05
CA PHE A 32 -3.62 -4.78 8.14
C PHE A 32 -2.26 -4.67 8.88
N MET A 33 -2.22 -4.05 10.07
CA MET A 33 -0.97 -3.97 10.85
C MET A 33 -0.48 -5.33 11.33
N GLU A 34 -1.39 -6.16 11.85
CA GLU A 34 -1.04 -7.48 12.36
C GLU A 34 -0.62 -8.42 11.21
N ASP A 35 -1.31 -8.36 10.07
CA ASP A 35 -1.06 -9.23 8.94
C ASP A 35 0.16 -8.87 8.10
N TYR A 36 0.51 -7.59 8.03
CA TYR A 36 1.56 -7.12 7.12
C TYR A 36 2.63 -6.27 7.79
N ALA A 37 2.28 -5.27 8.61
CA ALA A 37 3.29 -4.38 9.19
C ALA A 37 4.21 -5.12 10.17
N LYS A 38 3.65 -5.92 11.07
CA LYS A 38 4.42 -6.69 12.05
C LYS A 38 5.33 -7.76 11.39
N PRO A 39 4.86 -8.55 10.41
CA PRO A 39 5.75 -9.39 9.61
C PRO A 39 6.81 -8.61 8.81
N ALA A 40 6.47 -7.44 8.25
CA ALA A 40 7.40 -6.60 7.51
C ALA A 40 8.54 -6.05 8.39
N VAL A 41 8.26 -5.63 9.62
CA VAL A 41 9.32 -5.26 10.60
C VAL A 41 10.24 -6.45 10.89
N LYS A 42 9.70 -7.66 11.03
CA LYS A 42 10.52 -8.87 11.21
C LYS A 42 11.38 -9.17 9.98
N ALA A 43 10.85 -8.96 8.77
CA ALA A 43 11.61 -9.14 7.53
C ALA A 43 12.70 -8.08 7.36
N ALA A 44 12.47 -6.84 7.80
CA ALA A 44 13.47 -5.79 7.82
C ALA A 44 14.71 -6.19 8.64
N LYS A 45 14.48 -6.80 9.82
CA LYS A 45 15.57 -7.37 10.64
C LYS A 45 16.34 -8.50 9.96
N LYS A 46 15.74 -9.15 8.95
CA LYS A 46 16.35 -10.20 8.13
C LYS A 46 16.92 -9.68 6.80
N GLY A 47 17.09 -8.36 6.67
CA GLY A 47 17.66 -7.72 5.48
C GLY A 47 16.67 -7.46 4.35
N LYS A 48 15.36 -7.54 4.61
CA LYS A 48 14.29 -7.20 3.65
C LYS A 48 13.45 -5.99 4.11
N PRO A 49 14.04 -4.78 4.23
CA PRO A 49 13.34 -3.58 4.71
C PRO A 49 12.30 -3.05 3.72
N GLU A 50 12.38 -3.40 2.44
CA GLU A 50 11.54 -2.86 1.37
C GLU A 50 10.04 -3.02 1.65
N TYR A 51 9.65 -4.10 2.34
CA TYR A 51 8.25 -4.35 2.70
C TYR A 51 7.73 -3.36 3.74
N ILE A 52 8.51 -3.06 4.78
CA ILE A 52 8.07 -2.12 5.82
C ILE A 52 8.17 -0.69 5.32
N GLU A 53 9.16 -0.38 4.48
CA GLU A 53 9.28 0.94 3.86
C GLU A 53 8.06 1.25 2.98
N LYS A 54 7.63 0.29 2.15
CA LYS A 54 6.40 0.41 1.34
C LYS A 54 5.15 0.59 2.21
N ILE A 55 5.08 -0.08 3.37
CA ILE A 55 3.98 0.14 4.31
C ILE A 55 4.04 1.56 4.89
N LEU A 56 5.21 2.04 5.32
CA LEU A 56 5.37 3.36 5.93
C LEU A 56 5.02 4.51 4.97
N THR A 57 5.13 4.30 3.65
CA THR A 57 4.67 5.31 2.66
C THR A 57 3.15 5.34 2.52
N GLU A 58 2.47 4.21 2.70
CA GLU A 58 1.02 4.06 2.47
C GLU A 58 0.18 4.23 3.74
N ILE A 59 0.75 3.85 4.89
CA ILE A 59 0.06 3.81 6.18
C ILE A 59 -0.65 5.12 6.54
N PRO A 60 -0.12 6.33 6.27
CA PRO A 60 -0.80 7.57 6.63
C PRO A 60 -2.06 7.82 5.81
N ASN A 61 -2.23 7.19 4.64
CA ASN A 61 -3.49 7.23 3.89
C ASN A 61 -4.62 6.49 4.60
N PHE A 62 -4.27 5.58 5.51
CA PHE A 62 -5.21 4.90 6.39
C PHE A 62 -5.40 5.62 7.72
N ALA A 63 -4.80 6.78 7.97
CA ALA A 63 -5.06 7.53 9.20
C ALA A 63 -6.45 8.18 9.18
N LEU A 64 -6.95 8.57 10.35
CA LEU A 64 -8.00 9.58 10.45
C LEU A 64 -7.45 10.93 9.98
N HIS A 65 -8.32 11.79 9.41
CA HIS A 65 -7.89 13.06 8.82
C HIS A 65 -7.05 13.91 9.78
N GLU A 66 -7.50 14.05 11.02
CA GLU A 66 -6.84 14.81 12.09
C GLU A 66 -5.48 14.23 12.52
N GLN A 67 -5.26 12.93 12.26
CA GLN A 67 -4.06 12.21 12.67
C GLN A 67 -3.07 12.00 11.52
N LYS A 68 -3.47 12.33 10.29
CA LYS A 68 -2.69 12.05 9.09
C LYS A 68 -1.30 12.68 9.13
N GLU A 69 -1.20 13.94 9.55
CA GLU A 69 0.09 14.64 9.70
C GLU A 69 1.01 13.93 10.68
N LYS A 70 0.49 13.50 11.83
CA LYS A 70 1.28 12.80 12.85
C LYS A 70 1.72 11.40 12.39
N TRP A 71 0.86 10.70 11.63
CA TRP A 71 1.24 9.44 10.98
C TRP A 71 2.35 9.63 9.95
N ILE A 72 2.29 10.71 9.15
CA ILE A 72 3.34 11.06 8.18
C ILE A 72 4.65 11.35 8.92
N GLU A 73 4.62 12.12 10.00
CA GLU A 73 5.81 12.44 10.80
C GLU A 73 6.49 11.17 11.32
N ILE A 74 5.74 10.32 12.03
CA ILE A 74 6.25 9.05 12.58
C ILE A 74 6.80 8.14 11.48
N SER A 75 6.13 8.09 10.31
CA SER A 75 6.55 7.24 9.19
C SER A 75 7.83 7.77 8.53
N ARG A 76 7.94 9.09 8.33
CA ARG A 76 9.15 9.72 7.77
C ARG A 76 10.34 9.58 8.70
N GLU A 77 10.14 9.77 10.01
CA GLU A 77 11.20 9.58 10.99
C GLU A 77 11.75 8.15 10.97
N ALA A 78 10.85 7.17 10.87
CA ALA A 78 11.22 5.76 10.75
C ALA A 78 12.00 5.45 9.47
N LEU A 79 11.59 6.02 8.33
CA LEU A 79 12.32 5.88 7.06
C LEU A 79 13.71 6.53 7.14
N LYS A 80 13.84 7.67 7.83
CA LYS A 80 15.11 8.38 8.00
C LYS A 80 16.08 7.64 8.91
N THR A 81 15.59 7.14 10.05
CA THR A 81 16.40 6.47 11.09
C THR A 81 16.59 4.98 10.82
N LYS A 82 15.78 4.40 9.93
CA LYS A 82 15.62 2.95 9.72
C LYS A 82 15.19 2.21 11.00
N ASP A 83 14.64 2.91 11.98
CA ASP A 83 14.10 2.31 13.20
C ASP A 83 12.59 2.04 13.06
N TYR A 84 12.29 1.01 12.29
CA TYR A 84 10.91 0.63 11.99
C TYR A 84 10.18 0.06 13.22
N GLU A 85 10.90 -0.54 14.17
CA GLU A 85 10.28 -1.09 15.37
C GLU A 85 9.81 0.03 16.30
N GLN A 86 10.62 1.08 16.49
CA GLN A 86 10.19 2.24 17.26
C GLN A 86 9.03 2.96 16.60
N SER A 87 8.99 3.03 15.26
CA SER A 87 7.84 3.59 14.54
C SER A 87 6.51 2.93 14.95
N CYS A 88 6.46 1.60 14.92
CA CYS A 88 5.26 0.86 15.31
C CYS A 88 4.90 1.08 16.78
N LYS A 89 5.89 1.14 17.69
CA LYS A 89 5.68 1.42 19.12
C LYS A 89 5.14 2.82 19.35
N SER A 90 5.73 3.83 18.72
CA SER A 90 5.32 5.23 18.79
C SER A 90 3.90 5.41 18.26
N CYS A 91 3.59 4.84 17.08
CA CYS A 91 2.25 4.87 16.51
C CYS A 91 1.22 4.20 17.44
N HIS A 92 1.52 3.02 17.98
CA HIS A 92 0.61 2.33 18.90
C HIS A 92 0.41 3.09 20.22
N LYS A 93 1.45 3.75 20.74
CA LYS A 93 1.38 4.54 21.97
C LYS A 93 0.57 5.81 21.77
N GLU A 94 0.86 6.56 20.71
CA GLU A 94 0.22 7.83 20.38
C GLU A 94 -1.27 7.65 20.12
N PHE A 95 -1.63 6.65 19.32
CA PHE A 95 -3.00 6.43 18.87
C PHE A 95 -3.70 5.29 19.62
N LYS A 96 -3.25 4.94 20.83
CA LYS A 96 -3.77 3.80 21.59
C LYS A 96 -5.29 3.87 21.80
N LYS A 97 -5.81 5.07 22.06
CA LYS A 97 -7.25 5.30 22.31
C LYS A 97 -8.05 5.10 21.02
N GLU A 98 -7.60 5.68 19.93
CA GLU A 98 -8.26 5.60 18.62
C GLU A 98 -8.10 4.21 18.00
N TYR A 99 -7.03 3.49 18.32
CA TYR A 99 -6.88 2.08 17.95
C TYR A 99 -8.00 1.22 18.51
N LYS A 100 -8.30 1.40 19.80
CA LYS A 100 -9.36 0.64 20.47
C LYS A 100 -10.76 1.08 20.02
N LYS A 101 -10.97 2.38 19.85
CA LYS A 101 -12.29 2.94 19.51
C LYS A 101 -12.65 2.79 18.03
N THR A 102 -11.68 3.04 17.14
CA THR A 102 -11.93 3.27 15.71
C THR A 102 -11.15 2.32 14.82
N TYR A 103 -9.81 2.28 14.90
CA TYR A 103 -9.00 1.54 13.92
C TYR A 103 -9.20 0.02 13.92
N ARG A 104 -9.66 -0.56 15.03
CA ARG A 104 -10.07 -1.98 15.11
C ARG A 104 -11.34 -2.31 14.36
N LYS A 105 -12.21 -1.34 14.11
CA LYS A 105 -13.55 -1.56 13.54
C LYS A 105 -13.73 -0.87 12.20
N ARG A 106 -12.95 0.18 11.92
CA ARG A 106 -13.10 0.99 10.73
C ARG A 106 -12.51 0.25 9.52
N PRO A 107 -13.34 -0.06 8.51
CA PRO A 107 -12.83 -0.63 7.28
C PRO A 107 -11.98 0.41 6.55
N ILE A 108 -10.91 -0.09 5.92
CA ILE A 108 -10.06 0.63 5.00
C ILE A 108 -10.01 -0.12 3.68
N GLN A 109 -9.83 0.64 2.62
CA GLN A 109 -9.60 0.09 1.29
C GLN A 109 -8.10 0.10 1.02
N VAL A 110 -7.54 -1.09 0.85
CA VAL A 110 -6.13 -1.28 0.53
C VAL A 110 -6.02 -1.72 -0.93
N SER A 111 -5.08 -1.15 -1.69
CA SER A 111 -4.89 -1.54 -3.08
C SER A 111 -4.51 -3.02 -3.19
N GLN A 112 -5.09 -3.71 -4.17
CA GLN A 112 -4.76 -5.12 -4.44
C GLN A 112 -3.27 -5.30 -4.72
N GLU A 113 -2.63 -4.32 -5.37
CA GLU A 113 -1.20 -4.33 -5.65
C GLU A 113 -0.39 -4.40 -4.35
N LEU A 114 -0.67 -3.50 -3.39
CA LEU A 114 0.02 -3.49 -2.09
C LEU A 114 -0.16 -4.81 -1.36
N VAL A 115 -1.39 -5.34 -1.31
CA VAL A 115 -1.64 -6.62 -0.64
C VAL A 115 -0.92 -7.77 -1.35
N THR A 116 -0.88 -7.78 -2.68
CA THR A 116 -0.20 -8.84 -3.45
C THR A 116 1.30 -8.80 -3.21
N TYR A 117 1.89 -7.59 -3.20
CA TYR A 117 3.29 -7.38 -2.86
C TYR A 117 3.60 -7.86 -1.43
N LEU A 118 2.79 -7.46 -0.45
CA LEU A 118 2.99 -7.84 0.96
C LEU A 118 2.71 -9.33 1.22
N LYS A 119 1.88 -9.99 0.43
CA LYS A 119 1.69 -11.46 0.50
C LYS A 119 2.93 -12.22 0.06
N ALA A 120 3.80 -11.65 -0.76
CA ALA A 120 5.08 -12.28 -1.11
C ALA A 120 6.00 -12.47 0.11
N LEU A 121 5.81 -11.67 1.17
CA LEU A 121 6.54 -11.82 2.43
C LEU A 121 6.13 -13.06 3.25
N LYS A 122 4.91 -13.57 3.04
CA LYS A 122 4.40 -14.78 3.70
C LYS A 122 4.81 -16.08 2.96
N LYS A 123 5.47 -15.98 1.79
CA LYS A 123 6.01 -17.11 1.03
C LYS A 123 7.46 -17.39 1.43
#